data_AF-A0A6P8Z6Q7-F1
#
_entry.id   AF-A0A6P8Z6Q7-F1
#
_cell.length_a   1.000
_cell.length_b   1.000
_cell.length_c   1.000
_cell.angle_alpha   90.00
_cell.angle_beta   90.00
_cell.angle_gamma   90.00
#
_symmetry.space_group_name_H-M   'P 1'
#
loop_
_entity.id
_entity.type
_entity.pdbx_description
1 polymer ?
#
loop_
_entity_poly.entity_id
_entity_poly.type
_entity_poly.pdbx_seq_one_letter_code
_entity_poly.pdbx_strand_id
1 'polypeptide(L)'
;MTEHFTQKCSKGSFGSFKFGSVMMRTCHYLNSPDDALKIAESEILRRWLNDPISNIVLMDLLIESGRSKEAAEVYEKLFKSEWFFALRNPLIPILYAISLYKQGTADSFDRANKLCSNLVTKLIYKQKIEDIIAAFALKVKQANIARHLVQKREANSELSWNIMVQANVMQSHEGSSVLQRRILQRNQHHVYKDTFAAIQATYPDLVKSLKIKPINLTVEEQVLGTIHIEDKDHVEAKRKRYY
;
A
#
# COMPACT_ATOMS: atom_id res chain seq x y z
N MET A 1 -17.87 22.54 -27.84
CA MET A 1 -17.31 23.61 -26.97
C MET A 1 -16.07 23.16 -26.17
N THR A 2 -15.61 21.91 -26.31
CA THR A 2 -14.39 21.36 -25.68
C THR A 2 -13.16 21.36 -26.59
N GLU A 3 -13.33 21.45 -27.91
CA GLU A 3 -12.24 21.37 -28.89
C GLU A 3 -11.46 22.69 -29.09
N HIS A 4 -12.08 23.84 -28.83
CA HIS A 4 -11.41 25.13 -28.98
C HIS A 4 -10.48 25.50 -27.81
N PHE A 5 -10.58 24.82 -26.67
CA PHE A 5 -9.72 25.06 -25.50
C PHE A 5 -8.41 24.28 -25.56
N THR A 6 -8.34 23.16 -26.29
CA THR A 6 -7.17 22.29 -26.36
C THR A 6 -6.05 22.88 -27.23
N GLN A 7 -6.37 23.78 -28.16
CA GLN A 7 -5.41 24.27 -29.16
C GLN A 7 -4.47 25.40 -28.67
N LYS A 8 -4.78 26.06 -27.54
CA LYS A 8 -3.95 27.15 -26.97
C LYS A 8 -3.07 26.74 -25.76
N CYS A 9 -3.23 25.55 -25.21
CA CYS A 9 -2.48 25.07 -24.05
C CYS A 9 -1.47 24.00 -24.46
N SER A 10 -0.40 24.37 -25.17
CA SER A 10 0.58 23.42 -25.73
C SER A 10 1.31 22.54 -24.71
N LYS A 11 1.14 22.81 -23.40
CA LYS A 11 1.72 22.03 -22.30
C LYS A 11 0.73 21.60 -21.21
N GLY A 12 -0.59 21.81 -21.37
CA GLY A 12 -1.57 21.49 -20.31
C GLY A 12 -1.37 22.24 -18.99
N SER A 13 -0.55 23.28 -19.02
CA SER A 13 -0.16 24.08 -17.87
C SER A 13 -0.53 25.54 -18.12
N PHE A 14 -1.46 26.09 -17.33
CA PHE A 14 -1.65 27.54 -17.25
C PHE A 14 -0.62 28.07 -16.25
N GLY A 15 0.54 28.51 -16.73
CA GLY A 15 1.66 28.85 -15.83
C GLY A 15 2.15 27.62 -15.04
N SER A 16 2.18 27.71 -13.70
CA SER A 16 2.53 26.59 -12.81
C SER A 16 1.37 25.62 -12.52
N PHE A 17 0.17 25.92 -12.99
CA PHE A 17 -1.01 25.13 -12.71
C PHE A 17 -1.07 23.85 -13.54
N LYS A 18 -1.24 22.70 -12.90
CA LYS A 18 -1.29 21.38 -13.56
C LYS A 18 -2.72 20.82 -13.51
N PHE A 19 -3.36 20.74 -14.67
CA PHE A 19 -4.78 20.36 -14.75
C PHE A 19 -5.07 18.88 -14.47
N GLY A 20 -4.08 17.99 -14.67
CA GLY A 20 -4.27 16.54 -14.52
C GLY A 20 -4.74 16.11 -13.13
N SER A 21 -4.26 16.75 -12.07
CA SER A 21 -4.64 16.38 -10.70
C SER A 21 -6.08 16.76 -10.40
N VAL A 22 -6.56 17.87 -10.97
CA VAL A 22 -7.96 18.30 -10.87
C VAL A 22 -8.85 17.31 -11.59
N MET A 23 -8.54 16.95 -12.84
CA MET A 23 -9.34 15.97 -13.59
C MET A 23 -9.41 14.61 -12.88
N MET A 24 -8.28 14.11 -12.38
CA MET A 24 -8.25 12.83 -11.67
C MET A 24 -9.03 12.89 -10.36
N ARG A 25 -8.96 14.00 -9.60
CA ARG A 25 -9.80 14.19 -8.42
C ARG A 25 -11.28 14.31 -8.75
N THR A 26 -11.63 14.92 -9.88
CA THR A 26 -13.02 14.95 -10.35
C THR A 26 -13.51 13.54 -10.66
N CYS A 27 -12.72 12.74 -11.39
CA CYS A 27 -13.06 11.34 -11.66
C CYS A 27 -13.17 10.53 -10.37
N HIS A 28 -12.28 10.78 -9.41
CA HIS A 28 -12.30 10.13 -8.10
C HIS A 28 -13.55 10.50 -7.30
N TYR A 29 -13.91 11.78 -7.26
CA TYR A 29 -15.12 12.26 -6.58
C TYR A 29 -16.40 11.70 -7.21
N LEU A 30 -16.42 11.57 -8.53
CA LEU A 30 -17.54 10.98 -9.28
C LEU A 30 -17.49 9.44 -9.35
N ASN A 31 -16.51 8.80 -8.69
CA ASN A 31 -16.26 7.36 -8.76
C ASN A 31 -16.33 6.80 -10.20
N SER A 32 -15.66 7.48 -11.13
CA SER A 32 -15.71 7.22 -12.57
C SER A 32 -14.36 6.67 -13.08
N PRO A 33 -14.01 5.42 -12.76
CA PRO A 33 -12.72 4.84 -13.14
C PRO A 33 -12.55 4.66 -14.65
N ASP A 34 -13.63 4.36 -15.38
CA ASP A 34 -13.57 4.22 -16.85
C ASP A 34 -13.17 5.53 -17.54
N ASP A 35 -13.71 6.66 -17.08
CA ASP A 35 -13.38 7.96 -17.65
C ASP A 35 -11.96 8.38 -17.25
N ALA A 36 -11.53 8.04 -16.03
CA ALA A 36 -10.15 8.25 -15.60
C ALA A 36 -9.14 7.49 -16.50
N LEU A 37 -9.45 6.25 -16.89
CA LEU A 37 -8.63 5.45 -17.80
C LEU A 37 -8.63 6.02 -19.22
N LYS A 38 -9.79 6.40 -19.75
CA LYS A 38 -9.88 7.06 -21.07
C LYS A 38 -9.01 8.32 -21.12
N ILE A 39 -8.98 9.10 -20.05
CA ILE A 39 -8.11 10.28 -19.94
C ILE A 39 -6.63 9.86 -19.92
N ALA A 40 -6.29 8.78 -19.22
CA ALA A 40 -4.92 8.28 -19.13
C ALA A 40 -4.40 7.67 -20.44
N GLU A 41 -5.28 7.10 -21.25
CA GLU A 41 -4.96 6.49 -22.54
C GLU A 41 -4.96 7.49 -23.70
N SER A 42 -5.68 8.61 -23.56
CA SER A 42 -5.71 9.67 -24.56
C SER A 42 -4.34 10.29 -24.80
N GLU A 43 -3.84 10.25 -26.03
CA GLU A 43 -2.54 10.82 -26.40
C GLU A 43 -2.43 12.33 -26.11
N ILE A 44 -3.56 13.04 -26.20
CA ILE A 44 -3.65 14.48 -25.95
C ILE A 44 -3.65 14.76 -24.45
N LEU A 45 -4.49 14.06 -23.69
CA LEU A 45 -4.70 14.34 -22.26
C LEU A 45 -3.65 13.68 -21.37
N ARG A 46 -2.98 12.62 -21.83
CA ARG A 46 -1.91 11.94 -21.09
C ARG A 46 -0.78 12.89 -20.69
N ARG A 47 -0.48 13.90 -21.51
CA ARG A 47 0.51 14.94 -21.18
C ARG A 47 0.14 15.73 -19.92
N TRP A 48 -1.14 15.82 -19.58
CA TRP A 48 -1.62 16.51 -18.38
C TRP A 48 -1.40 15.67 -17.12
N LEU A 49 -1.17 14.36 -17.27
CA LEU A 49 -0.86 13.43 -16.19
C LEU A 49 0.65 13.30 -15.91
N ASN A 50 1.49 14.19 -16.44
CA ASN A 50 2.94 14.24 -16.16
C ASN A 50 3.26 14.76 -14.74
N ASP A 51 2.40 14.49 -13.77
CA ASP A 51 2.48 14.93 -12.39
C ASP A 51 2.25 13.75 -11.44
N PRO A 52 3.02 13.63 -10.34
CA PRO A 52 2.91 12.45 -9.49
C PRO A 52 1.56 12.37 -8.80
N ILE A 53 0.93 13.51 -8.46
CA ILE A 53 -0.35 13.54 -7.77
C ILE A 53 -1.45 13.01 -8.68
N SER A 54 -1.44 13.38 -9.97
CA SER A 54 -2.43 12.88 -10.94
C SER A 54 -2.41 11.35 -11.02
N ASN A 55 -1.21 10.76 -11.10
CA ASN A 55 -1.05 9.31 -11.15
C ASN A 55 -1.39 8.62 -9.82
N ILE A 56 -1.06 9.24 -8.69
CA ILE A 56 -1.45 8.74 -7.36
C ILE A 56 -2.97 8.65 -7.27
N VAL A 57 -3.69 9.73 -7.59
CA VAL A 57 -5.17 9.76 -7.52
C VAL A 57 -5.80 8.77 -8.50
N LEU A 58 -5.23 8.62 -9.70
CA LEU A 58 -5.67 7.61 -10.66
C LEU A 58 -5.51 6.19 -10.10
N MET A 59 -4.31 5.85 -9.60
CA MET A 59 -4.05 4.53 -9.04
C MET A 59 -4.94 4.24 -7.83
N ASP A 60 -5.17 5.24 -6.98
CA ASP A 60 -6.04 5.14 -5.80
C ASP A 60 -7.49 4.81 -6.20
N LEU A 61 -8.07 5.60 -7.12
CA LEU A 61 -9.41 5.36 -7.68
C LEU A 61 -9.53 3.95 -8.29
N LEU A 62 -8.52 3.49 -9.01
CA LEU A 62 -8.51 2.16 -9.61
C LEU A 62 -8.44 1.06 -8.55
N ILE A 63 -7.68 1.26 -7.47
CA ILE A 63 -7.58 0.31 -6.36
C ILE A 63 -8.90 0.25 -5.57
N GLU A 64 -9.56 1.38 -5.33
CA GLU A 64 -10.85 1.45 -4.64
C GLU A 64 -11.98 0.82 -5.47
N SER A 65 -11.99 1.05 -6.78
CA SER A 65 -12.99 0.49 -7.71
C SER A 65 -12.76 -0.98 -8.09
N GLY A 66 -11.79 -1.67 -7.47
CA GLY A 66 -11.50 -3.09 -7.72
C GLY A 66 -10.65 -3.36 -8.98
N ARG A 67 -10.24 -2.31 -9.69
CA ARG A 67 -9.42 -2.34 -10.92
C ARG A 67 -7.92 -2.37 -10.62
N SER A 68 -7.51 -3.28 -9.72
CA SER A 68 -6.12 -3.37 -9.25
C SER A 68 -5.12 -3.80 -10.33
N LYS A 69 -5.58 -4.46 -11.40
CA LYS A 69 -4.72 -4.80 -12.55
C LYS A 69 -4.36 -3.55 -13.36
N GLU A 70 -5.35 -2.72 -13.67
CA GLU A 70 -5.16 -1.46 -14.39
C GLU A 70 -4.30 -0.49 -13.57
N ALA A 71 -4.47 -0.44 -12.25
CA ALA A 71 -3.61 0.33 -11.35
C ALA A 71 -2.13 -0.11 -11.43
N ALA A 72 -1.87 -1.41 -11.52
CA ALA A 72 -0.52 -1.94 -11.68
C ALA A 72 0.08 -1.56 -13.05
N GLU A 73 -0.71 -1.59 -14.11
CA GLU A 73 -0.30 -1.19 -15.45
C GLU A 73 0.07 0.30 -15.53
N VAL A 74 -0.63 1.17 -14.79
CA VAL A 74 -0.28 2.60 -14.66
C VAL A 74 1.14 2.74 -14.11
N TYR A 75 1.47 2.02 -13.02
CA TYR A 75 2.83 2.03 -12.47
C TYR A 75 3.87 1.52 -13.49
N GLU A 76 3.61 0.41 -14.17
CA GLU A 76 4.55 -0.17 -15.13
C GLU A 76 4.80 0.78 -16.33
N LYS A 77 3.76 1.48 -16.80
CA LYS A 77 3.88 2.52 -17.83
C LYS A 77 4.70 3.72 -17.34
N LEU A 78 4.50 4.13 -16.08
CA LEU A 78 5.27 5.21 -15.46
C LEU A 78 6.73 4.81 -15.28
N PHE A 79 7.02 3.59 -14.82
CA PHE A 79 8.37 3.08 -14.61
C PHE A 79 9.20 3.07 -15.89
N LYS A 80 8.57 2.79 -17.04
CA LYS A 80 9.20 2.85 -18.37
C LYS A 80 9.37 4.27 -18.92
N SER A 81 8.74 5.26 -18.30
CA SER A 81 8.82 6.65 -18.75
C SER A 81 10.07 7.34 -18.19
N GLU A 82 10.66 8.24 -18.98
CA GLU A 82 11.80 9.08 -18.56
C GLU A 82 11.48 9.94 -17.32
N TRP A 83 10.20 10.16 -17.05
CA TRP A 83 9.70 10.96 -15.92
C TRP A 83 9.73 10.22 -14.57
N PHE A 84 9.91 8.90 -14.55
CA PHE A 84 9.86 8.11 -13.31
C PHE A 84 10.84 8.63 -12.24
N PHE A 85 12.07 8.95 -12.66
CA PHE A 85 13.11 9.46 -11.76
C PHE A 85 12.85 10.89 -11.29
N ALA A 86 12.13 11.70 -12.08
CA ALA A 86 11.72 13.05 -11.71
C ALA A 86 10.52 13.03 -10.73
N LEU A 87 9.69 11.98 -10.78
CA LEU A 87 8.46 11.88 -10.01
C LEU A 87 8.70 11.49 -8.55
N ARG A 88 9.73 10.67 -8.24
CA ARG A 88 10.30 10.28 -6.92
C ARG A 88 9.34 10.24 -5.71
N ASN A 89 8.05 10.03 -5.95
CA ASN A 89 7.04 10.07 -4.91
C ASN A 89 6.91 8.66 -4.33
N PRO A 90 7.15 8.48 -3.02
CA PRO A 90 7.11 7.16 -2.39
C PRO A 90 5.71 6.53 -2.36
N LEU A 91 4.63 7.30 -2.57
CA LEU A 91 3.27 6.77 -2.60
C LEU A 91 3.00 5.93 -3.85
N ILE A 92 3.62 6.26 -4.99
CA ILE A 92 3.45 5.52 -6.25
C ILE A 92 3.85 4.04 -6.11
N PRO A 93 5.07 3.69 -5.62
CA PRO A 93 5.44 2.30 -5.39
C PRO A 93 4.66 1.64 -4.24
N ILE A 94 4.15 2.39 -3.26
CA ILE A 94 3.26 1.85 -2.22
C ILE A 94 1.93 1.39 -2.85
N LEU A 95 1.28 2.26 -3.63
CA LEU A 95 0.04 1.93 -4.34
C LEU A 95 0.23 0.77 -5.32
N TYR A 96 1.40 0.68 -5.97
CA TYR A 96 1.74 -0.47 -6.79
C TYR A 96 1.81 -1.76 -5.98
N ALA A 97 2.54 -1.79 -4.86
CA ALA A 97 2.62 -2.96 -3.99
C ALA A 97 1.23 -3.41 -3.49
N ILE A 98 0.37 -2.46 -3.16
CA ILE A 98 -1.02 -2.70 -2.74
C ILE A 98 -1.86 -3.26 -3.89
N SER A 99 -1.72 -2.72 -5.10
CA SER A 99 -2.42 -3.22 -6.27
C SER A 99 -2.06 -4.68 -6.57
N LEU A 100 -0.79 -5.05 -6.40
CA LEU A 100 -0.32 -6.43 -6.53
C LEU A 100 -0.84 -7.33 -5.40
N TYR A 101 -0.86 -6.82 -4.17
CA TYR A 101 -1.42 -7.52 -3.01
C TYR A 101 -2.91 -7.86 -3.22
N LYS A 102 -3.71 -6.91 -3.75
CA LYS A 102 -5.13 -7.13 -4.06
C LYS A 102 -5.35 -8.16 -5.17
N GLN A 103 -4.47 -8.24 -6.17
CA GLN A 103 -4.56 -9.26 -7.22
C GLN A 103 -4.35 -10.68 -6.68
N GLY A 104 -3.50 -10.86 -5.67
CA GLY A 104 -3.35 -12.13 -4.95
C GLY A 104 -2.75 -13.30 -5.75
N THR A 105 -2.24 -13.07 -6.96
CA THR A 105 -1.65 -14.13 -7.80
C THR A 105 -0.15 -14.35 -7.51
N ALA A 106 0.37 -15.53 -7.82
CA ALA A 106 1.80 -15.84 -7.66
C ALA A 106 2.69 -14.92 -8.54
N ASP A 107 2.24 -14.59 -9.75
CA ASP A 107 2.95 -13.66 -10.63
C ASP A 107 2.97 -12.23 -10.06
N SER A 108 1.85 -11.78 -9.46
CA SER A 108 1.80 -10.50 -8.75
C SER A 108 2.78 -10.47 -7.58
N PHE A 109 2.98 -11.59 -6.89
CA PHE A 109 3.95 -11.71 -5.79
C PHE A 109 5.40 -11.62 -6.28
N ASP A 110 5.74 -12.30 -7.37
CA ASP A 110 7.08 -12.22 -7.96
C ASP A 110 7.41 -10.79 -8.42
N ARG A 111 6.43 -10.09 -9.00
CA ARG A 111 6.55 -8.67 -9.35
C ARG A 111 6.77 -7.79 -8.12
N ALA A 112 6.07 -8.08 -7.02
CA ALA A 112 6.22 -7.35 -5.76
C ALA A 112 7.61 -7.58 -5.13
N ASN A 113 8.14 -8.81 -5.18
CA ASN A 113 9.50 -9.11 -4.71
C ASN A 113 10.56 -8.35 -5.52
N LYS A 114 10.43 -8.31 -6.85
CA LYS A 114 11.32 -7.54 -7.73
C LYS A 114 11.29 -6.05 -7.39
N LEU A 115 10.12 -5.51 -7.07
CA LEU A 115 9.98 -4.11 -6.61
C LEU A 115 10.85 -3.85 -5.37
N CYS A 116 10.78 -4.71 -4.34
CA CYS A 116 11.57 -4.55 -3.12
C CYS A 116 13.09 -4.50 -3.38
N SER A 117 13.59 -5.41 -4.24
CA SER A 117 15.02 -5.48 -4.58
C SER A 117 15.50 -4.24 -5.34
N ASN A 118 14.67 -3.69 -6.23
CA ASN A 118 15.05 -2.58 -7.11
C ASN A 118 14.73 -1.20 -6.52
N LEU A 119 14.01 -1.13 -5.40
CA LEU A 119 13.56 0.14 -4.84
C LEU A 119 14.68 0.88 -4.11
N VAL A 120 15.05 2.02 -4.68
CA VAL A 120 15.93 3.02 -4.05
C VAL A 120 15.07 4.18 -3.56
N THR A 121 14.66 4.15 -2.29
CA THR A 121 13.86 5.21 -1.65
C THR A 121 14.31 5.42 -0.20
N LYS A 122 13.76 6.42 0.49
CA LYS A 122 14.03 6.65 1.91
C LYS A 122 13.62 5.41 2.72
N LEU A 123 14.40 5.10 3.76
CA LEU A 123 14.25 3.88 4.56
C LEU A 123 12.82 3.65 5.06
N ILE A 124 12.13 4.71 5.51
CA ILE A 124 10.75 4.64 6.04
C ILE A 124 9.75 4.09 5.00
N TYR A 125 9.84 4.53 3.74
CA TYR A 125 8.91 4.07 2.70
C TYR A 125 9.27 2.68 2.20
N LYS A 126 10.57 2.38 2.14
CA LYS A 126 11.05 1.03 1.87
C LYS A 126 10.55 0.04 2.93
N GLN A 127 10.52 0.45 4.20
CA GLN A 127 9.94 -0.33 5.29
C GLN A 127 8.47 -0.63 5.07
N LYS A 128 7.65 0.39 4.78
CA LYS A 128 6.23 0.18 4.48
C LYS A 128 5.99 -0.77 3.32
N ILE A 129 6.73 -0.61 2.22
CA ILE A 129 6.58 -1.48 1.04
C ILE A 129 6.96 -2.93 1.39
N GLU A 130 8.00 -3.12 2.17
CA GLU A 130 8.40 -4.45 2.61
C GLU A 130 7.42 -5.09 3.59
N ASP A 131 6.76 -4.31 4.45
CA ASP A 131 5.68 -4.81 5.31
C ASP A 131 4.48 -5.29 4.47
N ILE A 132 4.12 -4.54 3.42
CA ILE A 132 3.05 -4.92 2.48
C ILE A 132 3.41 -6.22 1.75
N ILE A 133 4.67 -6.35 1.30
CA ILE A 133 5.14 -7.55 0.60
C ILE A 133 5.25 -8.73 1.56
N ALA A 134 5.66 -8.52 2.81
CA ALA A 134 5.72 -9.56 3.83
C ALA A 134 4.30 -10.07 4.17
N ALA A 135 3.32 -9.17 4.26
CA ALA A 135 1.92 -9.55 4.37
C ALA A 135 1.43 -10.32 3.13
N PHE A 136 1.88 -9.95 1.93
CA PHE A 136 1.56 -10.70 0.71
C PHE A 136 2.14 -12.12 0.77
N ALA A 137 3.39 -12.26 1.23
CA ALA A 137 4.03 -13.56 1.39
C ALA A 137 3.25 -14.48 2.36
N LEU A 138 2.65 -13.93 3.43
CA LEU A 138 1.76 -14.69 4.32
C LEU A 138 0.51 -15.19 3.58
N LYS A 139 -0.12 -14.32 2.77
CA LYS A 139 -1.29 -14.68 1.95
C LYS A 139 -0.99 -15.81 0.95
N VAL A 140 0.22 -15.83 0.38
CA VAL A 140 0.70 -16.88 -0.54
C VAL A 140 1.28 -18.10 0.20
N LYS A 141 1.21 -18.13 1.54
CA LYS A 141 1.76 -19.19 2.41
C LYS A 141 3.28 -19.38 2.33
N GLN A 142 4.02 -18.35 1.91
CA GLN A 142 5.49 -18.35 1.86
C GLN A 142 6.08 -17.68 3.11
N ALA A 143 5.90 -18.31 4.27
CA ALA A 143 6.30 -17.76 5.56
C ALA A 143 7.82 -17.45 5.66
N ASN A 144 8.67 -18.20 4.96
CA ASN A 144 10.12 -18.00 4.96
C ASN A 144 10.51 -16.60 4.47
N ILE A 145 9.86 -16.15 3.40
CA ILE A 145 10.13 -14.85 2.80
C ILE A 145 9.60 -13.74 3.71
N ALA A 146 8.37 -13.89 4.22
CA ALA A 146 7.78 -12.95 5.18
C ALA A 146 8.70 -12.74 6.40
N ARG A 147 9.17 -13.84 7.00
CA ARG A 147 10.08 -13.80 8.16
C ARG A 147 11.38 -13.10 7.81
N HIS A 148 12.01 -13.43 6.69
CA HIS A 148 13.29 -12.84 6.30
C HIS A 148 13.19 -11.32 6.02
N LEU A 149 12.10 -10.86 5.41
CA LEU A 149 11.86 -9.43 5.15
C LEU A 149 11.74 -8.64 6.45
N VAL A 150 10.99 -9.18 7.41
CA VAL A 150 10.77 -8.52 8.70
C VAL A 150 11.96 -8.69 9.64
N GLN A 151 12.57 -9.87 9.74
CA GLN A 151 13.65 -10.16 10.71
C GLN A 151 14.90 -9.33 10.49
N LYS A 152 15.17 -8.89 9.26
CA LYS A 152 16.24 -7.92 8.97
C LYS A 152 16.08 -6.59 9.71
N ARG A 153 14.90 -6.34 10.27
CA ARG A 153 14.51 -5.11 10.94
C ARG A 153 14.06 -5.53 12.32
N GLU A 154 14.64 -4.97 13.37
CA GLU A 154 13.97 -5.02 14.66
C GLU A 154 12.54 -4.52 14.43
N ALA A 155 11.53 -5.36 14.66
CA ALA A 155 10.19 -5.19 14.09
C ALA A 155 9.42 -4.03 14.73
N ASN A 156 9.87 -2.80 14.59
CA ASN A 156 9.44 -1.69 15.45
C ASN A 156 7.97 -1.27 15.23
N SER A 157 7.35 -1.71 14.13
CA SER A 157 5.93 -1.51 13.85
C SER A 157 5.07 -2.67 14.37
N GLU A 158 3.87 -2.36 14.87
CA GLU A 158 2.85 -3.36 15.24
C GLU A 158 2.52 -4.30 14.08
N LEU A 159 2.45 -3.78 12.85
CA LEU A 159 2.19 -4.57 11.65
C LEU A 159 3.30 -5.59 11.40
N SER A 160 4.55 -5.14 11.37
CA SER A 160 5.70 -6.01 11.15
C SER A 160 5.80 -7.08 12.24
N TRP A 161 5.51 -6.73 13.49
CA TRP A 161 5.49 -7.68 14.59
C TRP A 161 4.39 -8.73 14.43
N ASN A 162 3.16 -8.34 14.09
CA ASN A 162 2.07 -9.29 13.82
C ASN A 162 2.40 -10.22 12.65
N ILE A 163 2.97 -9.69 11.55
CA ILE A 163 3.44 -10.48 10.41
C ILE A 163 4.51 -11.50 10.83
N MET A 164 5.47 -11.09 11.65
CA MET A 164 6.51 -11.99 12.16
C MET A 164 5.92 -13.13 12.99
N VAL A 165 4.97 -12.82 13.88
CA VAL A 165 4.31 -13.82 14.72
C VAL A 165 3.54 -14.81 13.85
N GLN A 166 2.75 -14.33 12.88
CA GLN A 166 2.06 -15.21 11.93
C GLN A 166 3.03 -16.08 11.14
N ALA A 167 4.12 -15.51 10.61
CA ALA A 167 5.12 -16.26 9.87
C ALA A 167 5.75 -17.39 10.70
N ASN A 168 6.06 -17.12 11.97
CA ASN A 168 6.63 -18.12 12.87
C ASN A 168 5.63 -19.22 13.25
N VAL A 169 4.35 -18.86 13.45
CA VAL A 169 3.27 -19.83 13.71
C VAL A 169 3.11 -20.78 12.51
N MET A 170 3.14 -20.25 11.28
CA MET A 170 3.01 -21.06 10.05
C MET A 170 4.19 -22.02 9.82
N GLN A 171 5.37 -21.75 10.38
CA GLN A 171 6.56 -22.59 10.17
C GLN A 171 6.67 -23.76 11.14
N SER A 172 5.84 -23.84 12.19
CA SER A 172 5.75 -24.96 13.15
C SER A 172 7.06 -25.43 13.83
N HIS A 173 8.22 -24.85 13.52
CA HIS A 173 9.54 -25.32 13.94
C HIS A 173 10.16 -24.53 15.10
N GLU A 174 9.65 -23.33 15.39
CA GLU A 174 10.04 -22.60 16.61
C GLU A 174 9.12 -23.04 17.76
N GLY A 175 9.69 -23.75 18.74
CA GLY A 175 8.97 -24.19 19.93
C GLY A 175 8.23 -23.03 20.60
N SER A 176 7.09 -23.35 21.23
CA SER A 176 6.20 -22.41 21.93
C SER A 176 6.95 -21.42 22.84
N SER A 177 8.11 -21.80 23.38
CA SER A 177 8.98 -20.96 24.22
C SER A 177 9.63 -19.77 23.49
N VAL A 178 10.03 -19.91 22.22
CA VAL A 178 10.64 -18.82 21.44
C VAL A 178 9.57 -17.79 21.06
N LEU A 179 8.40 -18.27 20.65
CA LEU A 179 7.22 -17.44 20.41
C LEU A 179 6.79 -16.72 21.68
N GLN A 180 6.70 -17.43 22.81
CA GLN A 180 6.34 -16.84 24.10
C GLN A 180 7.30 -15.73 24.51
N ARG A 181 8.61 -15.94 24.38
CA ARG A 181 9.63 -14.92 24.67
C ARG A 181 9.44 -13.69 23.77
N ARG A 182 9.22 -13.88 22.47
CA ARG A 182 9.02 -12.75 21.53
C ARG A 182 7.72 -12.00 21.78
N ILE A 183 6.67 -12.68 22.22
CA ILE A 183 5.40 -12.05 22.57
C ILE A 183 5.56 -11.23 23.86
N LEU A 184 6.20 -11.79 24.89
CA LEU A 184 6.42 -11.13 26.18
C LEU A 184 7.43 -9.97 26.13
N GLN A 185 8.42 -10.03 25.24
CA GLN A 185 9.42 -8.95 25.10
C GLN A 185 8.83 -7.65 24.54
N ARG A 186 7.63 -7.71 23.97
CA ARG A 186 7.03 -6.64 23.15
C ARG A 186 5.69 -6.20 23.75
N ASN A 187 5.69 -5.90 25.06
CA ASN A 187 4.52 -5.50 25.86
C ASN A 187 3.69 -4.31 25.31
N GLN A 188 4.19 -3.58 24.31
CA GLN A 188 3.50 -2.43 23.71
C GLN A 188 2.73 -2.76 22.43
N HIS A 189 2.87 -3.96 21.86
CA HIS A 189 2.22 -4.29 20.59
C HIS A 189 0.96 -5.11 20.79
N HIS A 190 -0.10 -4.66 20.15
CA HIS A 190 -1.36 -5.35 20.16
C HIS A 190 -1.37 -6.52 19.16
N VAL A 191 -2.04 -7.61 19.54
CA VAL A 191 -2.24 -8.77 18.67
C VAL A 191 -3.49 -8.55 17.82
N TYR A 192 -3.33 -8.66 16.50
CA TYR A 192 -4.43 -8.59 15.54
C TYR A 192 -5.30 -9.85 15.61
N LYS A 193 -6.56 -9.73 15.18
CA LYS A 193 -7.56 -10.79 15.28
C LYS A 193 -7.17 -12.05 14.53
N ASP A 194 -6.64 -11.89 13.32
CA ASP A 194 -6.14 -12.97 12.46
C ASP A 194 -4.87 -13.62 13.05
N THR A 195 -3.94 -12.80 13.58
CA THR A 195 -2.76 -13.30 14.29
C THR A 195 -3.16 -14.13 15.51
N PHE A 196 -4.12 -13.63 16.29
CA PHE A 196 -4.64 -14.32 17.46
C PHE A 196 -5.28 -15.66 17.09
N ALA A 197 -6.11 -15.69 16.05
CA ALA A 197 -6.72 -16.92 15.56
C ALA A 197 -5.66 -17.95 15.12
N ALA A 198 -4.60 -17.51 14.44
CA ALA A 198 -3.49 -18.37 14.04
C ALA A 198 -2.74 -18.96 15.25
N ILE A 199 -2.46 -18.15 16.27
CA ILE A 199 -1.83 -18.60 17.51
C ILE A 199 -2.75 -19.58 18.25
N GLN A 200 -4.05 -19.27 18.37
CA GLN A 200 -5.01 -20.11 19.08
C GLN A 200 -5.16 -21.48 18.42
N ALA A 201 -5.14 -21.56 17.09
CA ALA A 201 -5.21 -22.80 16.35
C ALA A 201 -3.96 -23.69 16.57
N THR A 202 -2.78 -23.08 16.76
CA THR A 202 -1.50 -23.81 16.83
C THR A 202 -1.05 -24.08 18.26
N TYR A 203 -1.30 -23.14 19.19
CA TYR A 203 -0.83 -23.15 20.58
C TYR A 203 -1.92 -22.67 21.55
N PRO A 204 -3.00 -23.45 21.78
CA PRO A 204 -4.11 -23.04 22.65
C PRO A 204 -3.68 -22.79 24.11
N ASP A 205 -2.68 -23.53 24.60
CA ASP A 205 -2.17 -23.39 25.97
C ASP A 205 -1.38 -22.09 26.18
N LEU A 206 -0.73 -21.60 25.12
CA LEU A 206 0.00 -20.33 25.14
C LEU A 206 -0.97 -19.14 25.30
N VAL A 207 -2.11 -19.19 24.60
CA VAL A 207 -3.15 -18.15 24.69
C VAL A 207 -3.72 -18.06 26.11
N LYS A 208 -3.99 -19.21 26.74
CA LYS A 208 -4.50 -19.28 28.12
C LYS A 208 -3.50 -18.72 29.13
N SER A 209 -2.22 -19.02 28.98
CA SER A 209 -1.17 -18.56 29.90
C SER A 209 -0.85 -17.07 29.76
N LEU A 210 -0.85 -16.54 28.54
CA LEU A 210 -0.49 -15.14 28.28
C LEU A 210 -1.65 -14.13 28.43
N LYS A 211 -2.90 -14.58 28.59
CA LYS A 211 -4.10 -13.73 28.71
C LYS A 211 -4.19 -12.65 27.62
N ILE A 212 -3.78 -13.00 26.39
CA ILE A 212 -3.74 -12.07 25.25
C ILE A 212 -5.18 -11.66 24.89
N LYS A 213 -5.40 -10.35 24.73
CA LYS A 213 -6.66 -9.81 24.19
C LYS A 213 -6.42 -9.31 22.76
N PRO A 214 -7.13 -9.84 21.74
CA PRO A 214 -6.98 -9.36 20.38
C PRO A 214 -7.67 -8.01 20.17
N ILE A 215 -7.12 -7.19 19.28
CA ILE A 215 -7.81 -6.04 18.69
C ILE A 215 -8.61 -6.52 17.48
N ASN A 216 -9.78 -5.91 17.24
CA ASN A 216 -10.59 -6.15 16.04
C ASN A 216 -10.00 -5.42 14.81
N LEU A 217 -8.80 -5.84 14.42
CA LEU A 217 -8.06 -5.40 13.24
C LEU A 217 -7.33 -6.63 12.69
N THR A 218 -7.22 -6.73 11.37
CA THR A 218 -6.45 -7.78 10.67
C THR A 218 -5.20 -7.20 10.01
N VAL A 219 -4.22 -8.06 9.69
CA VAL A 219 -3.03 -7.66 8.91
C VAL A 219 -3.45 -7.08 7.56
N GLU A 220 -4.46 -7.66 6.90
CA GLU A 220 -4.96 -7.20 5.61
C GLU A 220 -5.62 -5.82 5.71
N GLU A 221 -6.48 -5.60 6.71
CA GLU A 221 -7.10 -4.29 6.94
C GLU A 221 -6.08 -3.21 7.26
N GLN A 222 -5.00 -3.52 7.99
CA GLN A 222 -3.95 -2.54 8.28
C GLN A 222 -3.12 -2.21 7.03
N VAL A 223 -2.78 -3.22 6.22
CA VAL A 223 -2.08 -3.04 4.94
C VAL A 223 -2.90 -2.20 3.97
N LEU A 224 -4.20 -2.46 3.86
CA LEU A 224 -5.11 -1.75 2.96
C LEU A 224 -5.58 -0.40 3.54
N GLY A 225 -5.69 -0.26 4.86
CA GLY A 225 -6.07 0.98 5.54
C GLY A 225 -5.00 2.08 5.43
N THR A 226 -3.77 1.71 5.10
CA THR A 226 -2.67 2.66 4.85
C THR A 226 -2.88 3.49 3.56
N ILE A 227 -3.90 3.15 2.75
CA ILE A 227 -4.25 3.84 1.50
C ILE A 227 -5.01 5.14 1.77
N HIS A 228 -5.70 5.28 2.90
CA HIS A 228 -6.44 6.50 3.19
C HIS A 228 -5.48 7.67 3.40
N ILE A 229 -5.21 8.40 2.31
CA ILE A 229 -4.69 9.76 2.30
C ILE A 229 -5.82 10.69 2.79
N GLU A 230 -6.44 10.34 3.92
CA GLU A 230 -7.23 11.28 4.68
C GLU A 230 -6.37 11.69 5.85
N ASP A 231 -5.74 12.84 5.66
CA ASP A 231 -5.20 13.71 6.70
C ASP A 231 -6.36 14.16 7.62
N LYS A 232 -7.02 13.22 8.32
CA LYS A 232 -8.21 13.51 9.15
C LYS A 232 -7.88 14.52 10.24
N ASP A 233 -6.66 14.48 10.74
CA ASP A 233 -6.18 15.41 11.78
C ASP A 233 -5.89 16.83 11.24
N HIS A 234 -5.71 17.01 9.92
CA HIS A 234 -5.46 18.32 9.31
C HIS A 234 -6.72 19.01 8.75
N VAL A 235 -7.80 18.27 8.48
CA VAL A 235 -9.06 18.85 8.00
C VAL A 235 -9.90 19.42 9.16
N GLU A 236 -9.94 18.76 10.32
CA GLU A 236 -10.71 19.26 11.47
C GLU A 236 -10.06 20.51 12.12
N ALA A 237 -8.73 20.60 12.12
CA ALA A 237 -8.01 21.75 12.67
C ALA A 237 -8.21 23.04 11.85
N LYS A 238 -8.50 22.93 10.54
CA LYS A 238 -8.77 24.09 9.67
C LYS A 238 -10.23 24.53 9.66
N ARG A 239 -11.19 23.64 9.94
CA ARG A 239 -12.62 24.04 10.04
C ARG A 239 -12.92 24.94 11.25
N LYS A 240 -12.10 24.88 12.31
CA LYS A 240 -12.23 25.75 13.50
C LYS A 240 -11.60 27.15 13.36
N ARG A 241 -10.96 27.48 12.23
CA ARG A 241 -10.30 28.79 12.03
C ARG A 241 -11.05 29.74 11.08
N TYR A 242 -12.21 29.33 10.56
CA TYR A 242 -13.01 30.14 9.62
C TYR A 242 -14.49 30.23 9.99
N TYR A 243 -14.82 30.04 11.26
CA TYR A 243 -16.10 30.45 11.85
C TYR A 243 -15.83 31.29 13.09
#